data_AF-V4XWI4-F1
#
_entry.id   AF-V4XWI4-F1
#
_cell.length_a   1.000
_cell.length_b   1.000
_cell.length_c   1.000
_cell.angle_alpha   90.00
_cell.angle_beta   90.00
_cell.angle_gamma   90.00
#
_symmetry.space_group_name_H-M   'P 1'
#
loop_
_entity.id
_entity.type
_entity.pdbx_description
1 polymer ?
#
loop_
_entity_poly.entity_id
_entity_poly.type
_entity_poly.pdbx_seq_one_letter_code
_entity_poly.pdbx_strand_id
1 'polypeptide(L)'
;TLFATHYHELTTLADHLPRVENVHVAVDERDGDVTFLRTVRDGPTNRSYGVHVADLAGVPDPVVDRAGRVLDRLREEKAIEAKGGRRNGTGETATKQAVFDLSTGSFAGENRAADGAGSPRADTADGAGSARTDTATGSPGETAGHDREPADGIDADTKAVIEELSEVDVAETAPVELLARVKEWQERVE
;
A
#
# COMPACT_ATOMS: atom_id res chain seq x y z
N THR A 1 21.80 -9.78 23.28
CA THR A 1 20.63 -9.02 22.83
C THR A 1 20.11 -9.65 21.57
N LEU A 2 18.80 -9.84 21.45
CA LEU A 2 18.17 -10.29 20.21
C LEU A 2 17.45 -9.09 19.61
N PHE A 3 17.64 -8.88 18.31
CA PHE A 3 16.99 -7.81 17.56
C PHE A 3 16.27 -8.42 16.36
N ALA A 4 14.96 -8.56 16.46
CA ALA A 4 14.12 -9.06 15.38
C ALA A 4 13.71 -7.87 14.47
N THR A 5 13.91 -8.00 13.17
CA THR A 5 13.63 -6.94 12.20
C THR A 5 13.12 -7.50 10.89
N HIS A 6 12.35 -6.69 10.16
CA HIS A 6 11.92 -6.94 8.80
C HIS A 6 12.72 -6.13 7.75
N TYR A 7 13.67 -5.31 8.19
CA TYR A 7 14.55 -4.52 7.33
C TYR A 7 15.78 -5.33 6.91
N HIS A 8 15.83 -5.73 5.64
CA HIS A 8 16.96 -6.46 5.06
C HIS A 8 18.24 -5.62 5.01
N GLU A 9 18.14 -4.30 4.91
CA GLU A 9 19.29 -3.40 4.83
C GLU A 9 20.20 -3.51 6.07
N LEU A 10 19.61 -3.83 7.22
CA LEU A 10 20.33 -3.96 8.49
C LEU A 10 21.21 -5.21 8.54
N THR A 11 21.05 -6.19 7.64
CA THR A 11 21.93 -7.36 7.63
C THR A 11 23.37 -6.97 7.34
N THR A 12 23.60 -5.86 6.65
CA THR A 12 24.96 -5.35 6.34
C THR A 12 25.70 -4.83 7.57
N LEU A 13 25.01 -4.60 8.70
CA LEU A 13 25.65 -4.14 9.94
C LEU A 13 26.63 -5.16 10.51
N ALA A 14 26.38 -6.46 10.30
CA ALA A 14 27.28 -7.52 10.75
C ALA A 14 28.67 -7.41 10.08
N ASP A 15 28.75 -6.84 8.87
CA ASP A 15 30.02 -6.63 8.17
C ASP A 15 30.86 -5.50 8.79
N HIS A 16 30.21 -4.58 9.52
CA HIS A 16 30.84 -3.37 10.06
C HIS A 16 31.06 -3.45 11.58
N LEU A 17 30.32 -4.31 12.28
CA LEU A 17 30.31 -4.41 13.73
C LEU A 17 30.75 -5.82 14.17
N PRO A 18 31.93 -5.99 14.79
CA PRO A 18 32.55 -7.31 15.06
C PRO A 18 31.85 -8.13 16.15
N ARG A 19 30.75 -7.63 16.73
CA ARG A 19 29.94 -8.32 17.75
C ARG A 19 28.51 -8.57 17.30
N VAL A 20 28.20 -8.24 16.05
CA VAL A 20 26.87 -8.39 15.45
C VAL A 20 26.92 -9.60 14.53
N GLU A 21 26.03 -10.54 14.76
CA GLU A 21 25.90 -11.75 13.95
C GLU A 21 24.48 -11.80 13.42
N ASN A 22 24.33 -12.13 12.13
CA ASN A 22 23.02 -12.32 11.52
C ASN A 22 22.55 -13.76 11.73
N VAL A 23 21.29 -13.90 12.10
CA VAL A 23 20.56 -15.16 12.09
C VAL A 23 19.18 -14.93 11.49
N HIS A 24 18.60 -15.96 10.88
CA HIS A 24 17.26 -15.91 10.31
C HIS A 24 16.46 -17.17 10.60
N VAL A 25 15.14 -17.09 10.47
CA VAL A 25 14.25 -18.25 10.55
C VAL A 25 14.25 -18.94 9.20
N ALA A 26 14.51 -20.25 9.17
CA ALA A 26 14.58 -21.03 7.96
C ALA A 26 13.19 -21.19 7.31
N VAL A 27 13.18 -21.27 5.99
CA VAL A 27 11.96 -21.39 5.18
C VAL A 27 12.22 -22.46 4.11
N ASP A 28 11.26 -23.38 3.93
CA ASP A 28 11.25 -24.34 2.82
C ASP A 28 10.25 -23.86 1.76
N GLU A 29 10.67 -23.88 0.50
CA GLU A 29 9.85 -23.45 -0.64
C GLU A 29 9.70 -24.61 -1.61
N ARG A 30 8.46 -25.02 -1.87
CA ARG A 30 8.15 -26.11 -2.81
C ARG A 30 6.90 -25.77 -3.59
N ASP A 31 6.96 -25.88 -4.91
CA ASP A 31 5.80 -25.75 -5.79
C ASP A 31 4.98 -24.45 -5.63
N GLY A 32 5.61 -23.37 -5.16
CA GLY A 32 4.96 -22.09 -4.88
C GLY A 32 4.48 -21.93 -3.43
N ASP A 33 4.47 -23.02 -2.66
CA ASP A 33 4.13 -23.00 -1.24
C ASP A 33 5.35 -22.70 -0.38
N VAL A 34 5.14 -21.86 0.64
CA VAL A 34 6.17 -21.42 1.57
C VAL A 34 5.87 -21.98 2.96
N THR A 35 6.76 -22.83 3.46
CA THR A 35 6.67 -23.38 4.82
C THR A 35 7.72 -22.76 5.73
N PHE A 36 7.27 -22.02 6.74
CA PHE A 36 8.15 -21.46 7.76
C PHE A 36 8.59 -22.55 8.73
N LEU A 37 9.89 -22.85 8.72
CA LEU A 37 10.48 -23.78 9.68
C LEU A 37 10.69 -23.05 10.99
N ARG A 38 10.38 -23.68 12.13
CA ARG A 38 10.64 -23.11 13.47
C ARG A 38 12.11 -23.27 13.89
N THR A 39 13.01 -23.12 12.92
CA THR A 39 14.44 -23.39 13.06
C THR A 39 15.21 -22.14 12.70
N VAL A 40 16.07 -21.68 13.61
CA VAL A 40 16.99 -20.57 13.35
C VAL A 40 18.24 -21.10 12.65
N ARG A 41 18.73 -20.37 11.64
CA ARG A 41 19.97 -20.65 10.91
C ARG A 41 20.86 -19.42 10.91
N ASP A 42 22.16 -19.68 10.87
CA ASP A 42 23.17 -18.63 10.78
C ASP A 42 23.12 -17.91 9.43
N GLY A 43 23.56 -16.66 9.43
CA GLY A 43 23.62 -15.80 8.26
C GLY A 43 22.34 -14.96 8.04
N PRO A 44 22.41 -14.00 7.11
CA PRO A 44 21.28 -13.16 6.76
C PRO A 44 20.27 -13.90 5.87
N THR A 45 19.01 -13.46 5.89
CA THR A 45 18.03 -13.91 4.89
C THR A 45 18.27 -13.21 3.55
N ASN A 46 18.00 -13.91 2.44
CA ASN A 46 18.09 -13.36 1.08
C ASN A 46 16.74 -12.93 0.51
N ARG A 47 15.63 -13.16 1.22
CA ARG A 47 14.26 -12.93 0.71
C ARG A 47 13.30 -12.43 1.78
N SER A 48 12.28 -11.72 1.33
CA SER A 48 11.16 -11.24 2.14
C SER A 48 9.89 -11.98 1.72
N TYR A 49 9.15 -12.51 2.70
CA TYR A 49 7.98 -13.37 2.46
C TYR A 49 6.64 -12.66 2.64
N GLY A 50 6.62 -11.32 2.67
CA GLY A 50 5.43 -10.54 3.03
C GLY A 50 4.20 -10.84 2.17
N VAL A 51 4.35 -10.98 0.84
CA VAL A 51 3.23 -11.32 -0.06
C VAL A 51 2.69 -12.72 0.22
N HIS A 52 3.56 -13.69 0.51
CA HIS A 52 3.14 -15.06 0.86
C HIS A 52 2.47 -15.12 2.24
N VAL A 53 2.93 -14.30 3.19
CA VAL A 53 2.27 -14.18 4.51
C VAL A 53 0.89 -13.55 4.37
N ALA A 54 0.72 -12.59 3.45
CA ALA A 54 -0.58 -11.99 3.17
C ALA A 54 -1.57 -13.00 2.55
N ASP A 55 -1.09 -13.81 1.61
CA ASP A 55 -1.85 -14.91 1.02
C ASP A 55 -2.32 -15.92 2.10
N LEU A 56 -1.38 -16.39 2.93
CA LEU A 56 -1.68 -17.28 4.05
C LEU A 56 -2.64 -16.66 5.09
N ALA A 57 -2.64 -15.34 5.22
CA ALA A 57 -3.54 -14.60 6.11
C ALA A 57 -4.95 -14.40 5.52
N GLY A 58 -5.21 -14.86 4.29
CA GLY A 58 -6.51 -14.75 3.63
C GLY A 58 -6.77 -13.37 3.01
N VAL A 59 -5.72 -12.62 2.66
CA VAL A 59 -5.88 -11.40 1.87
C VAL A 59 -6.44 -11.77 0.48
N PRO A 60 -7.44 -11.04 -0.06
CA PRO A 60 -8.10 -11.43 -1.31
C PRO A 60 -7.13 -11.58 -2.49
N ASP A 61 -7.32 -12.63 -3.30
CA ASP A 61 -6.48 -12.97 -4.46
C ASP A 61 -6.18 -11.78 -5.38
N PRO A 62 -7.15 -10.92 -5.75
CA PRO A 62 -6.86 -9.78 -6.63
C PRO A 62 -5.80 -8.81 -6.06
N VAL A 63 -5.72 -8.72 -4.73
CA VAL A 63 -4.76 -7.88 -4.01
C VAL A 63 -3.38 -8.55 -3.99
N VAL A 64 -3.34 -9.85 -3.63
CA VAL A 64 -2.10 -10.65 -3.60
C VAL A 64 -1.47 -10.70 -4.99
N ASP A 65 -2.25 -10.98 -6.03
CA ASP A 65 -1.81 -11.00 -7.43
C ASP A 65 -1.23 -9.67 -7.88
N ARG A 66 -1.89 -8.57 -7.52
CA ARG A 66 -1.40 -7.22 -7.83
C ARG A 66 -0.10 -6.94 -7.09
N ALA A 67 0.00 -7.30 -5.81
CA ALA A 67 1.21 -7.12 -5.03
C ALA A 67 2.39 -7.93 -5.61
N GLY A 68 2.14 -9.17 -6.05
CA GLY A 68 3.11 -10.00 -6.76
C GLY A 68 3.63 -9.33 -8.03
N ARG A 69 2.73 -8.89 -8.91
CA ARG A 69 3.11 -8.17 -10.15
C ARG A 69 3.93 -6.90 -9.89
N VAL A 70 3.57 -6.13 -8.86
CA VAL A 70 4.34 -4.94 -8.46
C VAL A 70 5.72 -5.32 -7.94
N LEU A 71 5.82 -6.38 -7.13
CA LEU A 71 7.08 -6.88 -6.60
C LEU A 71 8.02 -7.34 -7.72
N ASP A 72 7.50 -8.07 -8.70
CA ASP A 72 8.28 -8.53 -9.85
C ASP A 72 8.82 -7.36 -10.67
N ARG A 73 7.97 -6.35 -10.94
CA ARG A 73 8.40 -5.11 -11.59
C ARG A 73 9.51 -4.39 -10.81
N LEU A 74 9.38 -4.25 -9.50
CA LEU A 74 10.39 -3.59 -8.65
C LEU A 74 11.72 -4.36 -8.65
N ARG A 75 11.67 -5.70 -8.69
CA ARG A 75 12.86 -6.55 -8.81
C ARG A 75 13.54 -6.37 -10.16
N GLU A 76 12.77 -6.32 -11.24
CA GLU A 76 13.28 -6.05 -12.59
C GLU A 76 13.93 -4.66 -12.68
N GLU A 77 13.28 -3.61 -12.18
CA GLU A 77 13.81 -2.24 -12.17
C GLU A 77 15.14 -2.17 -11.41
N LYS A 78 15.23 -2.77 -10.20
CA LYS A 78 16.50 -2.85 -9.45
C LYS A 78 17.57 -3.66 -10.17
N ALA A 79 17.20 -4.73 -10.86
CA ALA A 79 18.13 -5.52 -11.67
C ALA A 79 18.65 -4.73 -12.89
N ILE A 80 17.82 -3.87 -13.48
CA ILE A 80 18.21 -2.98 -14.58
C ILE A 80 19.16 -1.90 -14.10
N GLU A 81 18.92 -1.27 -12.94
CA GLU A 81 19.84 -0.28 -12.36
C GLU A 81 21.21 -0.88 -12.01
N ALA A 82 21.24 -2.09 -11.41
CA ALA A 82 22.49 -2.80 -11.12
C ALA A 82 23.31 -3.14 -12.38
N LYS A 83 22.63 -3.37 -13.52
CA LYS A 83 23.26 -3.65 -14.82
C LYS A 83 23.56 -2.38 -15.63
N GLY A 84 22.90 -1.26 -15.28
CA GLY A 84 22.96 0.05 -15.94
C GLY A 84 24.13 0.95 -15.52
N GLY A 85 24.88 0.59 -14.48
CA GLY A 85 26.08 1.33 -14.02
C GLY A 85 27.23 1.45 -15.03
N ARG A 86 27.08 0.92 -16.25
CA ARG A 86 27.92 1.20 -17.41
C ARG A 86 27.07 1.63 -18.61
N ARG A 87 26.40 2.79 -18.53
CA ARG A 87 26.11 3.60 -19.72
C ARG A 87 25.73 5.02 -19.31
N ASN A 88 26.62 5.94 -19.64
CA ASN A 88 26.45 7.39 -19.56
C ASN A 88 25.33 7.82 -20.54
N GLY A 89 24.33 8.59 -20.10
CA GLY A 89 23.37 9.23 -21.01
C GLY A 89 21.96 9.49 -20.47
N THR A 90 21.77 10.71 -19.95
CA THR A 90 20.62 11.62 -20.11
C THR A 90 19.19 11.06 -20.06
N GLY A 91 18.43 11.43 -19.01
CA GLY A 91 16.96 11.31 -18.98
C GLY A 91 16.39 11.59 -17.58
N GLU A 92 15.70 12.72 -17.44
CA GLU A 92 15.10 13.23 -16.21
C GLU A 92 14.03 12.31 -15.62
N THR A 93 14.30 11.79 -14.42
CA THR A 93 13.42 11.57 -13.23
C THR A 93 14.05 10.47 -12.37
N ALA A 94 15.26 10.72 -11.88
CA ALA A 94 15.89 9.83 -10.92
C ALA A 94 15.18 10.00 -9.57
N THR A 95 14.46 8.98 -9.12
CA THR A 95 14.03 8.84 -7.74
C THR A 95 15.28 8.89 -6.87
N LYS A 96 15.45 9.99 -6.12
CA LYS A 96 16.61 10.17 -5.24
C LYS A 96 16.44 9.24 -4.04
N GLN A 97 17.04 8.06 -4.11
CA GLN A 97 17.16 7.18 -2.96
C GLN A 97 18.18 7.81 -2.01
N ALA A 98 17.72 8.28 -0.84
CA ALA A 98 18.62 8.74 0.21
C ALA A 98 19.33 7.52 0.82
N VAL A 99 20.64 7.40 0.59
CA VAL A 99 21.47 6.36 1.21
C VAL A 99 22.02 6.93 2.51
N PHE A 100 21.71 6.27 3.62
CA PHE A 100 22.26 6.60 4.94
C PHE A 100 23.67 6.00 5.04
N ASP A 101 24.67 6.84 5.25
CA ASP A 101 26.06 6.39 5.38
C ASP A 101 26.33 6.00 6.84
N LEU A 102 26.48 4.70 7.07
CA LEU A 102 26.73 4.11 8.39
C LEU A 102 28.12 4.45 8.96
N SER A 103 29.07 4.85 8.13
CA SER A 103 30.41 5.24 8.58
C SER A 103 30.44 6.65 9.16
N THR A 104 29.55 7.53 8.68
CA THR A 104 29.49 8.94 9.08
C THR A 104 28.28 9.29 9.94
N GLY A 105 27.30 8.37 10.06
CA GLY A 105 26.06 8.61 10.80
C GLY A 105 25.22 9.75 10.22
N SER A 106 25.37 10.04 8.93
CA SER A 106 24.73 11.19 8.27
C SER A 106 24.05 10.78 6.96
N PHE A 107 22.98 11.49 6.62
CA PHE A 107 22.34 11.39 5.31
C PHE A 107 23.16 12.22 4.31
N ALA A 108 23.88 11.57 3.40
CA ALA A 108 24.61 12.26 2.34
C ALA A 108 23.65 12.64 1.21
N GLY A 109 23.25 13.92 1.21
CA GLY A 109 22.48 14.54 0.13
C GLY A 109 22.90 15.98 0.00
N GLU A 110 24.04 16.22 -0.64
CA GLU A 110 24.56 17.57 -0.79
C GLU A 110 24.25 18.11 -2.18
N ASN A 111 23.52 19.22 -2.24
CA ASN A 111 23.80 20.26 -3.20
C ASN A 111 23.54 21.62 -2.56
N ARG A 112 24.57 22.18 -1.92
CA ARG A 112 24.69 23.62 -1.70
C ARG A 112 25.32 24.24 -2.94
N ALA A 113 24.56 25.08 -3.62
CA ALA A 113 25.11 26.14 -4.46
C ALA A 113 24.61 27.48 -3.90
N ALA A 114 25.56 28.27 -3.41
CA ALA A 114 25.49 29.70 -3.14
C ALA A 114 25.28 30.45 -4.49
N ASP A 115 24.90 31.72 -4.64
CA ASP A 115 24.88 32.95 -3.84
C ASP A 115 23.95 33.96 -4.59
N GLY A 116 23.48 35.00 -3.91
CA GLY A 116 23.39 36.34 -4.54
C GLY A 116 22.01 36.91 -4.93
N ALA A 117 21.46 37.71 -4.02
CA ALA A 117 20.86 39.04 -4.20
C ALA A 117 19.76 39.30 -5.27
N GLY A 118 18.59 39.75 -4.79
CA GLY A 118 17.60 40.48 -5.60
C GLY A 118 16.24 40.65 -4.90
N SER A 119 16.11 41.63 -4.00
CA SER A 119 14.82 42.10 -3.46
C SER A 119 14.00 42.88 -4.53
N PRO A 120 12.81 43.44 -4.20
CA PRO A 120 11.50 42.81 -4.04
C PRO A 120 10.45 43.48 -4.98
N ARG A 121 9.20 42.99 -5.04
CA ARG A 121 7.95 43.72 -5.39
C ARG A 121 6.80 42.70 -5.36
N ALA A 122 5.85 42.79 -4.43
CA ALA A 122 4.68 43.67 -4.43
C ALA A 122 3.91 43.60 -5.75
N ASP A 123 2.72 42.99 -5.76
CA ASP A 123 1.45 43.69 -6.03
C ASP A 123 0.27 42.70 -6.07
N THR A 124 -0.62 42.87 -5.10
CA THR A 124 -2.01 42.39 -5.08
C THR A 124 -2.91 43.54 -5.53
N ALA A 125 -3.66 43.36 -6.61
CA ALA A 125 -4.82 44.13 -7.09
C ALA A 125 -5.03 43.70 -8.57
N ASP A 126 -6.19 43.67 -9.21
CA ASP A 126 -7.58 43.96 -8.88
C ASP A 126 -8.41 43.55 -10.13
N GLY A 127 -9.72 43.41 -9.96
CA GLY A 127 -10.72 43.71 -11.00
C GLY A 127 -11.00 42.61 -12.04
N ALA A 128 -12.16 41.94 -11.99
CA ALA A 128 -13.51 42.41 -12.36
C ALA A 128 -13.84 42.31 -13.86
N GLY A 129 -15.00 41.69 -14.14
CA GLY A 129 -15.87 42.04 -15.27
C GLY A 129 -15.97 41.00 -16.39
N SER A 130 -17.08 40.28 -16.47
CA SER A 130 -18.26 40.75 -17.22
C SER A 130 -19.21 39.59 -17.56
N ALA A 131 -20.49 39.84 -17.29
CA ALA A 131 -21.64 39.00 -17.60
C ALA A 131 -21.81 38.78 -19.11
N ARG A 132 -22.48 37.69 -19.50
CA ARG A 132 -23.62 37.72 -20.44
C ARG A 132 -24.65 36.62 -20.12
N THR A 133 -25.87 37.09 -19.93
CA THR A 133 -27.18 36.45 -19.98
C THR A 133 -27.43 35.76 -21.33
N ASP A 134 -28.25 34.70 -21.36
CA ASP A 134 -29.60 34.80 -21.92
C ASP A 134 -30.45 33.54 -21.66
N THR A 135 -31.73 33.82 -21.53
CA THR A 135 -32.83 33.04 -20.95
C THR A 135 -33.66 32.28 -22.00
N ALA A 136 -34.17 31.13 -21.55
CA ALA A 136 -35.55 30.60 -21.68
C ALA A 136 -36.19 30.26 -23.04
N THR A 137 -36.86 29.09 -23.06
CA THR A 137 -38.24 28.76 -23.52
C THR A 137 -38.32 27.22 -23.56
N GLY A 138 -39.17 26.44 -22.86
CA GLY A 138 -40.62 26.52 -22.58
C GLY A 138 -41.37 25.44 -23.39
N SER A 139 -41.46 24.17 -22.91
CA SER A 139 -42.68 23.34 -22.58
C SER A 139 -43.66 22.94 -23.72
N PRO A 140 -44.63 22.01 -23.57
CA PRO A 140 -44.73 20.71 -22.84
C PRO A 140 -45.51 19.59 -23.63
N GLY A 141 -45.69 18.39 -23.05
CA GLY A 141 -46.71 17.39 -23.42
C GLY A 141 -46.39 15.98 -22.87
N GLU A 142 -46.94 15.52 -21.74
CA GLU A 142 -48.21 14.75 -21.58
C GLU A 142 -48.21 13.43 -22.40
N THR A 143 -48.32 12.20 -21.88
CA THR A 143 -49.19 11.62 -20.84
C THR A 143 -48.79 10.16 -20.49
N ALA A 144 -49.19 9.69 -19.30
CA ALA A 144 -49.50 8.31 -18.86
C ALA A 144 -48.42 7.21 -19.03
N GLY A 145 -48.01 6.42 -18.03
CA GLY A 145 -48.70 5.91 -16.84
C GLY A 145 -48.48 4.39 -16.79
N HIS A 146 -47.51 3.92 -16.00
CA HIS A 146 -47.56 2.60 -15.36
C HIS A 146 -46.53 2.56 -14.23
N ASP A 147 -47.02 2.27 -13.04
CA ASP A 147 -46.28 2.06 -11.82
C ASP A 147 -45.11 1.08 -12.04
N ARG A 148 -43.90 1.53 -11.76
CA ARG A 148 -42.76 0.64 -11.56
C ARG A 148 -42.25 0.89 -10.16
N GLU A 149 -42.75 0.08 -9.24
CA GLU A 149 -42.13 -0.14 -7.94
C GLU A 149 -40.63 -0.36 -8.13
N PRO A 150 -39.74 0.29 -7.35
CA PRO A 150 -38.38 -0.19 -7.27
C PRO A 150 -38.44 -1.50 -6.48
N ALA A 151 -38.06 -2.60 -7.12
CA ALA A 151 -37.85 -3.87 -6.45
C ALA A 151 -36.68 -3.71 -5.46
N ASP A 152 -37.01 -3.41 -4.20
CA ASP A 152 -36.11 -3.55 -3.06
C ASP A 152 -36.02 -5.06 -2.77
N GLY A 153 -35.21 -5.75 -3.57
CA GLY A 153 -35.10 -7.22 -3.63
C GLY A 153 -34.24 -7.82 -2.53
N ILE A 154 -34.34 -7.29 -1.30
CA ILE A 154 -33.66 -7.82 -0.12
C ILE A 154 -34.74 -8.09 0.92
N ASP A 155 -34.80 -9.33 1.41
CA ASP A 155 -35.71 -9.69 2.48
C ASP A 155 -35.38 -8.89 3.76
N ALA A 156 -36.38 -8.71 4.63
CA ALA A 156 -36.24 -7.86 5.80
C ALA A 156 -35.14 -8.35 6.76
N ASP A 157 -34.89 -9.67 6.80
CA ASP A 157 -33.89 -10.28 7.67
C ASP A 157 -32.47 -10.01 7.15
N THR A 158 -32.25 -10.12 5.84
CA THR A 158 -30.99 -9.73 5.19
C THR A 158 -30.71 -8.23 5.36
N LYS A 159 -31.73 -7.37 5.30
CA LYS A 159 -31.54 -5.93 5.53
C LYS A 159 -31.12 -5.63 6.97
N ALA A 160 -31.70 -6.33 7.94
CA ALA A 160 -31.32 -6.20 9.35
C ALA A 160 -29.88 -6.69 9.60
N VAL A 161 -29.48 -7.80 8.98
CA VAL A 161 -28.10 -8.32 9.08
C VAL A 161 -27.08 -7.35 8.47
N ILE A 162 -27.40 -6.69 7.35
CA ILE A 162 -26.51 -5.67 6.75
C ILE A 162 -26.33 -4.46 7.67
N GLU A 163 -27.39 -4.03 8.35
CA GLU A 163 -27.33 -2.94 9.33
C GLU A 163 -26.45 -3.35 10.52
N GLU A 164 -26.69 -4.53 11.10
CA GLU A 164 -25.88 -5.08 12.21
C GLU A 164 -24.40 -5.24 11.82
N LEU A 165 -24.10 -5.73 10.60
CA LEU A 165 -22.73 -5.87 10.10
C LEU A 165 -22.01 -4.53 9.97
N SER A 166 -22.73 -3.46 9.61
CA SER A 166 -22.15 -2.12 9.44
C SER A 166 -21.76 -1.45 10.76
N GLU A 167 -22.34 -1.88 11.88
CA GLU A 167 -22.09 -1.37 13.22
C GLU A 167 -20.99 -2.13 13.97
N VAL A 168 -20.58 -3.31 13.50
CA VAL A 168 -19.55 -4.10 14.16
C VAL A 168 -18.15 -3.54 13.92
N ASP A 169 -17.50 -3.11 15.01
CA ASP A 169 -16.09 -2.73 14.99
C ASP A 169 -15.18 -3.96 15.06
N VAL A 170 -14.53 -4.25 13.95
CA VAL A 170 -13.61 -5.39 13.78
C VAL A 170 -12.32 -5.23 14.58
N ALA A 171 -11.92 -4.00 14.92
CA ALA A 171 -10.70 -3.74 15.68
C ALA A 171 -10.89 -3.97 17.19
N GLU A 172 -12.10 -3.79 17.69
CA GLU A 172 -12.42 -3.91 19.12
C GLU A 172 -13.09 -5.23 19.50
N THR A 173 -13.62 -5.99 18.53
CA THR A 173 -14.29 -7.26 18.79
C THR A 173 -13.31 -8.44 18.78
N ALA A 174 -13.41 -9.33 19.77
CA ALA A 174 -12.54 -10.51 19.85
C ALA A 174 -12.82 -11.48 18.67
N PRO A 175 -11.79 -12.14 18.09
CA PRO A 175 -11.97 -13.01 16.92
C PRO A 175 -12.98 -14.15 17.09
N VAL A 176 -13.08 -14.73 18.28
CA VAL A 176 -14.04 -15.80 18.59
C VAL A 176 -15.48 -15.28 18.60
N GLU A 177 -15.67 -14.05 19.04
CA GLU A 177 -16.98 -13.40 19.09
C GLU A 177 -17.44 -12.98 17.69
N LEU A 178 -16.53 -12.51 16.84
CA LEU A 178 -16.81 -12.25 15.42
C LEU A 178 -17.27 -13.53 14.70
N LEU A 179 -16.58 -14.65 14.91
CA LEU A 179 -16.95 -15.93 14.30
C LEU A 179 -18.32 -16.43 14.79
N ALA A 180 -18.66 -16.19 16.06
CA ALA A 180 -19.98 -16.52 16.60
C ALA A 180 -21.09 -15.67 15.96
N ARG A 181 -20.88 -14.35 15.84
CA ARG A 181 -21.85 -13.44 15.20
C ARG A 181 -22.05 -13.72 13.72
N VAL A 182 -20.97 -14.00 12.98
CA VAL A 182 -21.06 -14.39 11.56
C VAL A 182 -21.91 -15.65 11.39
N LYS A 183 -21.75 -16.64 12.27
CA LYS A 183 -22.55 -17.87 12.22
C LYS A 183 -24.04 -17.59 12.48
N GLU A 184 -24.35 -16.73 13.46
CA GLU A 184 -25.72 -16.32 13.76
C GLU A 184 -26.39 -15.58 12.59
N TRP A 185 -25.65 -14.68 11.93
CA TRP A 185 -26.14 -13.99 10.73
C TRP A 185 -26.36 -14.94 9.54
N GLN A 186 -25.50 -15.92 9.35
CA GLN A 186 -25.69 -16.95 8.33
C GLN A 186 -26.97 -17.77 8.56
N GLU A 187 -27.24 -18.16 9.81
CA GLU A 187 -28.47 -18.88 10.19
C GLU A 187 -29.75 -18.03 10.04
N ARG A 188 -29.64 -16.69 10.02
CA ARG A 188 -30.78 -15.76 9.84
C ARG A 188 -31.11 -15.46 8.38
N VAL A 189 -30.17 -15.69 7.47
CA VAL A 189 -30.29 -15.37 6.03
C VAL A 189 -30.58 -16.62 5.19
N GLU A 190 -30.30 -17.82 5.70
CA GLU A 190 -30.68 -19.12 5.11
C GLU A 190 -32.17 -19.49 5.36
#